data_AF-A0A962VFL3-F1
#
_entry.id   AF-A0A962VFL3-F1
#
_cell.length_a   1.000
_cell.length_b   1.000
_cell.length_c   1.000
_cell.angle_alpha   90.00
_cell.angle_beta   90.00
_cell.angle_gamma   90.00
#
_symmetry.space_group_name_H-M   'P 1'
#
loop_
_entity.id
_entity.type
_entity.pdbx_description
1 polymer ?
#
loop_
_entity_poly.entity_id
_entity_poly.type
_entity_poly.pdbx_seq_one_letter_code
_entity_poly.pdbx_strand_id
1 'polypeptide(L)'
;MAMTSEHYPHISQTEHGVPCIDGTRHRVMDIAADYMAHGYGARQIVEQYPDLSPAQVHAALAYYFDHRDEIDAALIESYRHTEKLRKAHNIHPKIAAALAELLV
;
A
#
# COMPACT_ATOMS: atom_id res chain seq x y z
N MET A 1 -22.93 -7.80 25.11
CA MET A 1 -21.65 -7.29 24.59
C MET A 1 -21.90 -6.87 23.16
N ALA A 2 -21.69 -5.61 22.80
CA ALA A 2 -22.00 -5.10 21.48
C ALA A 2 -21.01 -5.70 20.47
N MET A 3 -21.49 -6.52 19.55
CA MET A 3 -20.74 -6.87 18.34
C MET A 3 -20.85 -5.67 17.42
N THR A 4 -19.97 -4.68 17.59
CA THR A 4 -19.85 -3.59 16.62
C THR A 4 -19.25 -4.19 15.36
N SER A 5 -20.10 -4.48 14.39
CA SER A 5 -19.64 -4.69 13.01
C SER A 5 -19.00 -3.37 12.59
N GLU A 6 -17.68 -3.29 12.67
CA GLU A 6 -16.89 -2.14 12.19
C GLU A 6 -17.02 -2.09 10.67
N HIS A 7 -18.08 -1.42 10.23
CA HIS A 7 -18.36 -1.20 8.82
C HIS A 7 -17.78 0.15 8.43
N TYR A 8 -16.67 0.10 7.69
CA TYR A 8 -16.08 1.29 7.09
C TYR A 8 -16.71 1.51 5.71
N PRO A 9 -17.43 2.63 5.50
CA PRO A 9 -17.90 2.98 4.16
C PRO A 9 -16.71 3.04 3.20
N HIS A 10 -16.88 2.55 1.97
CA HIS A 10 -15.85 2.55 0.94
C HIS A 10 -14.70 1.55 1.12
N ILE A 11 -14.74 0.68 2.13
CA ILE A 11 -13.74 -0.37 2.34
C ILE A 11 -14.43 -1.73 2.28
N SER A 12 -13.91 -2.60 1.40
CA SER A 12 -14.29 -4.00 1.31
C SER A 12 -13.09 -4.89 1.54
N GLN A 13 -13.32 -6.16 1.88
CA GLN A 13 -12.26 -7.15 1.99
C GLN A 13 -12.28 -8.07 0.78
N THR A 14 -11.09 -8.42 0.29
CA THR A 14 -10.94 -9.47 -0.73
C THR A 14 -11.23 -10.86 -0.14
N GLU A 15 -11.31 -11.88 -0.99
CA GLU A 15 -11.46 -13.29 -0.57
C GLU A 15 -10.36 -13.78 0.40
N HIS A 16 -9.22 -13.08 0.43
CA HIS A 16 -8.09 -13.36 1.32
C HIS A 16 -8.07 -12.47 2.58
N GLY A 17 -9.12 -11.71 2.84
CA GLY A 17 -9.22 -10.82 4.01
C GLY A 17 -8.43 -9.51 3.88
N VAL A 18 -7.86 -9.21 2.71
CA VAL A 18 -7.11 -7.96 2.50
C VAL A 18 -8.09 -6.79 2.35
N PRO A 19 -7.98 -5.73 3.18
CA PRO A 19 -8.83 -4.55 3.06
C PRO A 19 -8.44 -3.70 1.85
N CYS A 20 -9.42 -3.42 1.01
CA CYS A 20 -9.32 -2.71 -0.26
C CYS A 20 -10.35 -1.59 -0.33
N ILE A 21 -10.03 -0.56 -1.10
CA ILE A 21 -10.94 0.55 -1.35
C ILE A 21 -11.93 0.15 -2.45
N ASP A 22 -13.22 0.35 -2.16
CA ASP A 22 -14.32 -0.03 -3.04
C ASP A 22 -14.16 0.53 -4.45
N GLY A 23 -14.43 -0.32 -5.44
CA GLY A 23 -14.32 0.04 -6.85
C GLY A 23 -12.90 0.14 -7.38
N THR A 24 -11.89 -0.19 -6.57
CA THR A 24 -10.48 -0.13 -6.97
C THR A 24 -9.71 -1.39 -6.56
N ARG A 25 -8.45 -1.46 -6.98
CA ARG A 25 -7.49 -2.47 -6.53
C ARG A 25 -6.53 -1.92 -5.47
N HIS A 26 -6.72 -0.67 -5.04
CA HIS A 26 -5.89 -0.04 -4.03
C HIS A 26 -6.20 -0.64 -2.67
N ARG A 27 -5.17 -1.16 -2.00
CA ARG A 27 -5.31 -1.70 -0.65
C ARG A 27 -5.22 -0.57 0.35
N VAL A 28 -5.84 -0.74 1.50
CA VAL A 28 -5.70 0.23 2.61
C VAL A 28 -4.23 0.37 3.02
N MET A 29 -3.45 -0.72 2.98
CA MET A 29 -2.01 -0.68 3.27
C MET A 29 -1.21 0.20 2.30
N ASP A 30 -1.65 0.36 1.05
CA ASP A 30 -0.95 1.20 0.07
C ASP A 30 -1.10 2.69 0.45
N ILE A 31 -2.32 3.09 0.85
CA ILE A 31 -2.59 4.43 1.38
C ILE A 31 -1.85 4.69 2.70
N ALA A 32 -1.82 3.70 3.59
CA ALA A 32 -1.08 3.78 4.84
C ALA A 32 0.43 3.94 4.61
N ALA A 33 0.99 3.27 3.60
CA ALA A 33 2.38 3.40 3.22
C ALA A 33 2.73 4.84 2.83
N ASP A 34 1.91 5.47 1.98
CA ASP A 34 2.15 6.86 1.54
C ASP A 34 1.98 7.86 2.68
N TYR A 35 0.98 7.65 3.54
CA TYR A 35 0.81 8.43 4.75
C TYR A 35 2.07 8.38 5.64
N MET A 36 2.63 7.18 5.85
CA MET A 36 3.76 6.96 6.73
C MET A 36 5.10 7.41 6.12
N ALA A 37 5.35 7.05 4.86
CA ALA A 37 6.64 7.28 4.20
C ALA A 37 6.87 8.77 3.87
N HIS A 38 5.79 9.49 3.54
CA HIS A 38 5.88 10.86 3.06
C HIS A 38 5.23 11.89 4.00
N GLY A 39 4.53 11.43 5.05
CA GLY A 39 3.77 12.32 5.93
C GLY A 39 2.61 13.01 5.23
N TYR A 40 2.12 12.45 4.12
CA TYR A 40 1.07 13.07 3.32
C TYR A 40 -0.26 13.09 4.06
N GLY A 41 -0.90 14.26 4.06
CA GLY A 41 -2.30 14.37 4.45
C GLY A 41 -3.22 13.82 3.37
N ALA A 42 -4.50 13.57 3.72
CA ALA A 42 -5.50 13.01 2.80
C ALA A 42 -5.59 13.75 1.45
N ARG A 43 -5.45 15.09 1.44
CA ARG A 43 -5.45 15.89 0.20
C ARG A 43 -4.30 15.50 -0.73
N GLN A 44 -3.09 15.37 -0.20
CA GLN A 44 -1.91 15.03 -0.99
C GLN A 44 -2.00 13.59 -1.51
N ILE A 45 -2.57 12.69 -0.72
CA ILE A 45 -2.83 11.31 -1.15
C ILE A 45 -3.81 11.32 -2.33
N VAL A 46 -4.92 12.05 -2.27
CA VAL A 46 -5.85 12.17 -3.42
C VAL A 46 -5.16 12.67 -4.70
N GLU A 47 -4.19 13.57 -4.58
CA GLU A 47 -3.41 14.06 -5.74
C GLU A 47 -2.54 12.95 -6.37
N GLN A 48 -2.13 11.94 -5.59
CA GLN A 48 -1.36 10.80 -6.09
C GLN A 48 -2.24 9.67 -6.63
N TYR A 49 -3.50 9.62 -6.22
CA TYR A 49 -4.49 8.62 -6.63
C TYR A 49 -5.70 9.29 -7.30
N PRO A 50 -5.59 9.70 -8.58
CA PRO A 50 -6.64 10.47 -9.27
C PRO A 50 -7.98 9.71 -9.42
N ASP A 51 -7.94 8.38 -9.30
CA ASP A 51 -9.09 7.49 -9.33
C ASP A 51 -9.78 7.32 -7.96
N LEU A 52 -9.18 7.86 -6.88
CA LEU A 52 -9.75 7.85 -5.55
C LEU A 52 -10.43 9.17 -5.20
N SER A 53 -11.63 9.08 -4.65
CA SER A 53 -12.31 10.23 -4.05
C SER A 53 -11.70 10.57 -2.68
N PRO A 54 -11.81 11.84 -2.23
CA PRO A 54 -11.41 12.22 -0.88
C PRO A 54 -12.08 11.37 0.20
N ALA A 55 -13.35 10.99 0.02
CA ALA A 55 -14.09 10.16 0.96
C ALA A 55 -13.48 8.76 1.10
N GLN A 56 -13.10 8.12 -0.01
CA GLN A 56 -12.39 6.84 -0.01
C GLN A 56 -11.05 6.92 0.70
N VAL A 57 -10.26 7.97 0.45
CA VAL A 57 -8.96 8.17 1.14
C VAL A 57 -9.16 8.37 2.64
N HIS A 58 -10.13 9.17 3.05
CA HIS A 58 -10.44 9.35 4.46
C HIS A 58 -10.92 8.07 5.13
N ALA A 59 -11.74 7.26 4.45
CA ALA A 59 -12.16 5.96 4.96
C ALA A 59 -10.98 4.98 5.12
N ALA A 60 -10.07 4.94 4.16
CA ALA A 60 -8.86 4.12 4.23
C ALA A 60 -7.96 4.55 5.40
N LEU A 61 -7.77 5.86 5.60
CA LEU A 61 -7.01 6.37 6.74
C LEU A 61 -7.69 6.07 8.08
N ALA A 62 -9.02 6.15 8.15
CA ALA A 62 -9.77 5.78 9.34
C ALA A 62 -9.56 4.29 9.68
N TYR A 63 -9.74 3.40 8.70
CA TYR A 63 -9.46 1.96 8.86
C TYR A 63 -8.02 1.74 9.34
N TYR A 64 -7.06 2.42 8.71
CA TYR A 64 -5.65 2.32 9.07
C TYR A 64 -5.39 2.73 10.52
N PHE A 65 -6.00 3.81 11.01
CA PHE A 65 -5.77 4.24 12.39
C PHE A 65 -6.35 3.29 13.44
N ASP A 66 -7.46 2.63 13.14
CA ASP A 66 -8.04 1.62 14.02
C ASP A 66 -7.27 0.29 13.97
N HIS A 67 -6.58 0.00 12.85
CA HIS A 67 -5.81 -1.23 12.62
C HIS A 67 -4.30 -1.00 12.49
N ARG A 68 -3.79 0.07 13.11
CA ARG A 68 -2.43 0.59 12.83
C ARG A 68 -1.35 -0.46 13.07
N ASP A 69 -1.37 -1.11 14.23
CA ASP A 69 -0.32 -2.07 14.61
C ASP A 69 -0.24 -3.26 13.64
N GLU A 70 -1.39 -3.74 13.16
CA GLU A 70 -1.47 -4.84 12.19
C GLU A 70 -0.94 -4.42 10.81
N ILE A 71 -1.38 -3.25 10.32
CA ILE A 71 -0.99 -2.75 9.01
C ILE A 71 0.49 -2.35 9.00
N ASP A 72 1.00 -1.74 10.07
CA ASP A 72 2.42 -1.39 10.21
C ASP A 72 3.29 -2.64 10.19
N ALA A 73 2.90 -3.69 10.91
CA ALA A 73 3.59 -4.97 10.88
C ALA A 73 3.57 -5.60 9.48
N ALA A 74 2.42 -5.58 8.80
CA ALA A 74 2.28 -6.08 7.44
C ALA A 74 3.13 -5.30 6.43
N LEU A 75 3.19 -3.96 6.56
CA LEU A 75 4.04 -3.10 5.75
C LEU A 75 5.52 -3.43 5.95
N ILE A 76 5.98 -3.52 7.20
CA ILE A 76 7.36 -3.88 7.53
C ILE A 76 7.74 -5.23 6.93
N GLU A 77 6.89 -6.25 7.07
CA GLU A 77 7.18 -7.57 6.51
C GLU A 77 7.19 -7.56 4.97
N SER A 78 6.25 -6.84 4.35
CA SER A 78 6.23 -6.62 2.90
C SER A 78 7.54 -5.98 2.41
N TYR A 79 8.02 -4.92 3.08
CA TYR A 79 9.31 -4.29 2.75
C TYR A 79 10.50 -5.23 2.96
N ARG A 80 10.50 -6.03 4.04
CA ARG A 80 11.57 -7.02 4.27
C ARG A 80 11.58 -8.09 3.18
N HIS A 81 10.41 -8.53 2.73
CA HIS A 81 10.29 -9.51 1.66
C HIS A 81 10.80 -8.97 0.33
N THR A 82 10.40 -7.76 -0.06
CA THR A 82 10.85 -7.12 -1.30
C THR A 82 12.37 -6.85 -1.27
N GLU A 83 12.93 -6.43 -0.14
CA GLU A 83 14.38 -6.23 0.00
C GLU A 83 15.17 -7.55 -0.10
N LYS A 84 14.66 -8.66 0.45
CA LYS A 84 15.28 -9.99 0.28
C LYS A 84 15.29 -10.40 -1.20
N LEU A 85 14.17 -10.21 -1.92
CA LEU A 85 14.07 -10.51 -3.34
C LEU A 85 15.00 -9.62 -4.18
N ARG A 86 15.10 -8.33 -3.86
CA ARG A 86 16.01 -7.40 -4.53
C ARG A 86 17.47 -7.82 -4.38
N LYS A 87 17.89 -8.21 -3.18
CA LYS A 87 19.25 -8.72 -2.91
C LYS A 87 19.52 -10.07 -3.58
N ALA A 88 18.48 -10.88 -3.80
CA ALA A 88 18.57 -12.15 -4.52
C ALA A 88 18.50 -12.00 -6.05
N HIS A 89 18.23 -10.80 -6.59
CA HIS A 89 18.08 -10.59 -8.02
C HIS A 89 19.43 -10.50 -8.72
N ASN A 90 19.81 -11.56 -9.44
CA ASN A 90 20.78 -11.46 -10.53
C ASN A 90 20.11 -10.68 -11.67
N ILE A 91 20.66 -9.51 -12.02
CA ILE A 91 20.23 -8.74 -13.19
C ILE A 91 20.21 -9.70 -14.39
N HIS A 92 19.06 -9.82 -15.06
CA HIS A 92 18.94 -10.69 -16.23
C HIS A 92 20.08 -10.36 -17.21
N PRO A 93 20.83 -11.34 -17.73
CA PRO A 93 22.11 -11.10 -18.41
C PRO A 93 22.02 -10.15 -19.62
N LYS A 94 20.86 -10.07 -20.27
CA LYS A 94 20.60 -9.08 -21.34
C LYS A 94 20.61 -7.61 -20.86
N ILE A 95 20.14 -7.36 -19.64
CA ILE A 95 20.15 -6.01 -19.04
C ILE A 95 21.55 -5.67 -18.53
N ALA A 96 22.26 -6.66 -17.96
CA ALA A 96 23.65 -6.49 -17.54
C ALA A 96 24.58 -6.16 -18.73
N ALA A 97 24.39 -6.82 -19.88
CA ALA A 97 25.13 -6.53 -21.10
C ALA A 97 24.87 -5.11 -21.64
N ALA A 98 23.61 -4.66 -21.65
CA ALA A 98 23.24 -3.33 -22.12
C ALA A 98 23.77 -2.19 -21.23
N LEU A 99 23.89 -2.41 -19.91
CA LEU A 99 24.48 -1.43 -18.99
C LEU A 99 26.01 -1.35 -19.12
N ALA A 100 26.68 -2.44 -19.53
CA ALA A 100 28.12 -2.44 -19.75
C ALA A 100 28.53 -1.65 -21.00
N GLU A 101 27.70 -1.63 -22.05
CA GLU A 101 27.95 -0.85 -23.26
C GLU A 101 27.71 0.67 -23.09
N LEU A 102 26.97 1.08 -22.05
CA LEU A 102 26.63 2.49 -21.78
C LEU A 102 27.65 3.19 -20.86
N LEU A 103 28.63 2.45 -20.32
CA LEU A 103 29.71 2.94 -19.44
C LEU A 103 31.09 2.98 -20.13
N VAL A 104 31.12 2.91 -21.46
CA VAL A 104 32.30 3.16 -22.33
C VAL A 104 32.10 4.47 -23.08
#